data_AF-A0A7C3H123-F1
#
_entry.id   AF-A0A7C3H123-F1
#
_cell.length_a   1.000
_cell.length_b   1.000
_cell.length_c   1.000
_cell.angle_alpha   90.00
_cell.angle_beta   90.00
_cell.angle_gamma   90.00
#
_symmetry.space_group_name_H-M   'P 1'
#
loop_
_entity.id
_entity.type
_entity.pdbx_description
1 polymer ?
#
loop_
_entity_poly.entity_id
_entity_poly.type
_entity_poly.pdbx_seq_one_letter_code
_entity_poly.pdbx_strand_id
1 'polypeptide(L)'
;MFWNLIQQFQIGHSQNSADDAHLKASIATAKIAELEERLQTLALASQAMWEILSTQKGITENELVEKITEIDLRDGELDGKLRVTTISKCPDCGHQMKTSRPNCFWCGTKLSTSTPFIK
;
A
#
# COMPACT_ATOMS: atom_id res chain seq x y z
N MET A 1 -1.64 49.40 22.62
CA MET A 1 -2.10 49.27 21.22
C MET A 1 -1.26 48.27 20.42
N PHE A 2 0.06 48.44 20.30
CA PHE A 2 0.93 47.49 19.57
C PHE A 2 0.87 46.04 20.06
N TRP A 3 0.78 45.83 21.38
CA TRP A 3 0.72 44.47 21.96
C TRP A 3 -0.57 43.72 21.58
N ASN A 4 -1.72 44.41 21.55
CA ASN A 4 -2.99 43.81 21.13
C ASN A 4 -2.98 43.41 19.64
N LEU A 5 -2.31 44.17 18.77
CA LEU A 5 -2.15 43.85 17.35
C LEU A 5 -1.31 42.57 17.16
N ILE A 6 -0.19 42.45 17.87
CA ILE A 6 0.67 41.26 17.82
C ILE A 6 -0.07 40.04 18.39
N GLN A 7 -0.81 40.23 19.49
CA GLN A 7 -1.61 39.17 20.10
C GLN A 7 -2.73 38.70 19.17
N GLN A 8 -3.47 39.61 18.53
CA GLN A 8 -4.50 39.27 17.54
C GLN A 8 -3.92 38.52 16.34
N PHE A 9 -2.72 38.90 15.88
CA PHE A 9 -2.04 38.18 14.80
C PHE A 9 -1.63 36.76 15.21
N GLN A 10 -1.07 36.59 16.41
CA GLN A 10 -0.71 35.26 16.94
C GLN A 10 -1.94 34.36 17.14
N ILE A 11 -3.05 34.92 17.65
CA ILE A 11 -4.32 34.20 17.79
C ILE A 11 -4.83 33.77 16.42
N GLY A 12 -4.84 34.68 15.44
CA GLY A 12 -5.23 34.35 14.06
C GLY A 12 -4.39 33.24 13.44
N HIS A 13 -3.07 33.27 13.62
CA HIS A 13 -2.19 32.20 13.16
C HIS A 13 -2.47 30.86 13.87
N SER A 14 -2.69 30.89 15.20
CA SER A 14 -3.01 29.67 15.95
C SER A 14 -4.35 29.06 15.54
N GLN A 15 -5.36 29.91 15.25
CA GLN A 15 -6.66 29.48 14.78
C GLN A 15 -6.56 28.85 13.39
N ASN A 16 -5.86 29.50 12.46
CA ASN A 16 -5.64 28.96 11.11
C ASN A 16 -4.90 27.62 11.16
N SER A 17 -3.90 27.48 12.04
CA SER A 17 -3.17 26.21 12.20
C SER A 17 -4.06 25.11 12.81
N ALA A 18 -4.97 25.46 13.72
CA ALA A 18 -5.93 24.53 14.29
C ALA A 18 -6.96 24.08 13.24
N ASP A 19 -7.45 25.01 12.41
CA ASP A 19 -8.41 24.73 11.35
C ASP A 19 -7.80 23.83 10.26
N ASP A 20 -6.53 24.07 9.87
CA ASP A 20 -5.79 23.21 8.94
C ASP A 20 -5.57 21.80 9.52
N ALA A 21 -5.22 21.70 10.81
CA ALA A 21 -5.08 20.41 11.49
C ALA A 21 -6.42 19.65 11.53
N HIS A 22 -7.52 20.34 11.82
CA HIS A 22 -8.87 19.76 11.83
C HIS A 22 -9.30 19.28 10.44
N LEU A 23 -9.01 20.06 9.40
CA LEU A 23 -9.27 19.67 8.01
C LEU A 23 -8.47 18.41 7.63
N LYS A 24 -7.18 18.38 7.94
CA LYS A 24 -6.31 17.21 7.70
C LYS A 24 -6.80 15.97 8.44
N ALA A 25 -7.22 16.12 9.69
CA ALA A 25 -7.79 15.02 10.47
C ALA A 25 -9.08 14.50 9.82
N SER A 26 -9.97 15.39 9.40
CA SER A 26 -11.24 15.03 8.73
C SER A 26 -11.01 14.32 7.38
N ILE A 27 -9.98 14.74 6.63
CA ILE A 27 -9.60 14.07 5.38
C ILE A 27 -9.00 12.69 5.67
N ALA A 28 -8.19 12.56 6.72
CA ALA A 28 -7.60 11.28 7.11
C ALA A 28 -8.67 10.28 7.54
N THR A 29 -9.66 10.70 8.33
CA THR A 29 -10.78 9.84 8.74
C THR A 29 -11.62 9.39 7.54
N ALA A 30 -11.91 10.29 6.59
CA ALA A 30 -12.60 9.94 5.36
C ALA A 30 -11.82 8.90 4.52
N LYS A 31 -10.49 9.06 4.41
CA LYS A 31 -9.63 8.09 3.72
C LYS A 31 -9.59 6.73 4.41
N ILE A 32 -9.62 6.69 5.74
CA ILE A 32 -9.68 5.43 6.48
C ILE A 32 -10.99 4.71 6.17
N ALA A 33 -12.12 5.42 6.18
CA ALA A 33 -13.42 4.83 5.84
C ALA A 33 -13.44 4.27 4.40
N GLU A 34 -12.87 4.99 3.43
CA GLU A 34 -12.74 4.48 2.05
C GLU A 34 -11.86 3.22 1.98
N LEU A 35 -10.74 3.19 2.71
CA LEU A 35 -9.87 2.02 2.76
C LEU A 35 -10.57 0.81 3.40
N GLU A 36 -11.35 1.03 4.46
CA GLU A 36 -12.15 -0.01 5.10
C GLU A 36 -13.19 -0.60 4.15
N GLU A 37 -13.90 0.22 3.39
CA GLU A 37 -14.86 -0.23 2.37
C GLU A 37 -14.19 -1.07 1.27
N ARG A 38 -13.02 -0.64 0.81
CA ARG A 38 -12.24 -1.37 -0.20
C ARG A 38 -11.71 -2.68 0.34
N LEU A 39 -11.29 -2.72 1.60
CA LEU A 39 -10.88 -3.95 2.29
C LEU A 39 -12.05 -4.92 2.43
N GLN A 40 -13.23 -4.45 2.83
CA GLN A 40 -14.43 -5.28 2.92
C GLN A 40 -14.80 -5.89 1.55
N THR A 41 -14.75 -5.08 0.50
CA THR A 41 -15.00 -5.55 -0.88
C THR A 41 -13.99 -6.62 -1.30
N LEU A 42 -12.71 -6.41 -1.00
CA LEU A 42 -11.64 -7.38 -1.30
C LEU A 42 -11.82 -8.68 -0.51
N ALA A 43 -12.19 -8.58 0.77
CA ALA A 43 -12.46 -9.73 1.62
C ALA A 43 -13.64 -10.55 1.08
N LEU A 44 -14.73 -9.89 0.68
CA LEU A 44 -15.89 -10.53 0.07
C LEU A 44 -15.53 -11.22 -1.24
N ALA A 45 -14.75 -10.57 -2.11
CA ALA A 45 -14.28 -11.17 -3.35
C ALA A 45 -13.37 -12.39 -3.11
N SER A 46 -12.48 -12.31 -2.11
CA SER A 46 -11.59 -13.41 -1.74
C SER A 46 -12.38 -14.60 -1.17
N GLN A 47 -13.38 -14.34 -0.34
CA GLN A 47 -14.31 -15.35 0.17
C GLN A 47 -15.08 -16.02 -0.98
N ALA A 48 -15.63 -15.25 -1.90
CA ALA A 48 -16.34 -15.78 -3.06
C ALA A 48 -15.43 -16.65 -3.95
N MET A 49 -14.20 -16.20 -4.20
CA MET A 49 -13.20 -17.01 -4.92
C MET A 49 -12.90 -18.32 -4.19
N TRP A 50 -12.75 -18.27 -2.87
CA TRP A 50 -12.53 -19.46 -2.06
C TRP A 50 -13.70 -20.44 -2.14
N GLU A 51 -14.94 -19.99 -1.97
CA GLU A 51 -16.12 -20.85 -2.03
C GLU A 51 -16.29 -21.50 -3.41
N ILE A 52 -16.00 -20.78 -4.49
CA ILE A 52 -15.99 -21.33 -5.84
C ILE A 52 -14.92 -22.42 -5.99
N LEU A 53 -13.69 -22.14 -5.51
CA LEU A 53 -12.56 -23.07 -5.62
C LEU A 53 -12.74 -24.32 -4.77
N SER A 54 -13.22 -24.18 -3.53
CA SER A 54 -13.47 -25.29 -2.62
C SER A 54 -14.60 -26.18 -3.13
N THR A 55 -15.69 -25.59 -3.64
CA THR A 55 -16.84 -26.35 -4.18
C THR A 55 -16.50 -27.08 -5.48
N GLN A 56 -15.76 -26.44 -6.40
CA GLN A 56 -15.47 -27.04 -7.71
C GLN A 56 -14.30 -28.02 -7.69
N LYS A 57 -13.32 -27.83 -6.80
CA LYS A 57 -12.09 -28.63 -6.78
C LYS A 57 -11.90 -29.48 -5.53
N GLY A 58 -12.82 -29.37 -4.56
CA GLY A 58 -12.72 -30.11 -3.29
C GLY A 58 -11.51 -29.71 -2.46
N ILE A 59 -10.98 -28.49 -2.69
CA ILE A 59 -9.79 -27.98 -1.99
C ILE A 59 -10.16 -27.80 -0.53
N THR A 60 -9.33 -28.34 0.35
CA THR A 60 -9.53 -28.25 1.80
C THR A 60 -8.92 -26.96 2.35
N GLU A 61 -9.46 -26.47 3.46
CA GLU A 61 -8.95 -25.26 4.11
C GLU A 61 -7.47 -25.38 4.50
N ASN A 62 -7.00 -26.58 4.83
CA ASN A 62 -5.60 -26.86 5.11
C ASN A 62 -4.70 -26.59 3.90
N GLU A 63 -5.11 -26.99 2.69
CA GLU A 63 -4.35 -26.73 1.46
C GLU A 63 -4.29 -25.23 1.14
N LEU A 64 -5.33 -24.47 1.47
CA LEU A 64 -5.31 -23.02 1.35
C LEU A 64 -4.29 -22.39 2.31
N VAL A 65 -4.30 -22.80 3.58
CA VAL A 65 -3.36 -22.30 4.60
C VAL A 65 -1.91 -22.65 4.24
N GLU A 66 -1.68 -23.88 3.78
CA GLU A 66 -0.37 -24.30 3.29
C GLU A 66 0.06 -23.44 2.10
N LYS A 67 -0.85 -23.14 1.18
CA LYS A 67 -0.55 -22.29 0.01
C LYS A 67 -0.26 -20.85 0.41
N ILE A 68 -1.00 -20.30 1.37
CA ILE A 68 -0.74 -18.96 1.92
C ILE A 68 0.66 -18.92 2.54
N THR A 69 0.99 -19.92 3.36
CA THR A 69 2.31 -20.05 3.99
C THR A 69 3.43 -20.19 2.95
N GLU A 70 3.21 -20.97 1.90
CA GLU A 70 4.14 -21.12 0.78
C GLU A 70 4.37 -19.79 0.05
N ILE A 71 3.31 -19.02 -0.18
CA ILE A 71 3.40 -17.70 -0.84
C ILE A 71 4.16 -16.71 0.05
N ASP A 72 3.87 -16.67 1.35
CA ASP A 72 4.56 -15.80 2.32
C ASP A 72 6.07 -16.11 2.37
N LEU A 73 6.43 -17.39 2.39
CA LEU A 73 7.83 -17.85 2.39
C LEU A 73 8.57 -17.55 1.08
N ARG A 74 7.89 -17.45 -0.07
CA ARG A 74 8.51 -17.15 -1.37
C ARG A 74 9.03 -15.71 -1.46
N ASP A 75 8.51 -14.79 -0.65
CA ASP A 75 8.95 -13.39 -0.61
C ASP A 75 10.10 -13.14 0.40
N GLY A 76 10.53 -14.17 1.15
CA GLY A 76 11.81 -14.22 1.87
C GLY A 76 11.79 -13.88 3.37
N GLU A 77 10.63 -13.59 3.96
CA GLU A 77 10.47 -13.43 5.42
C GLU A 77 9.02 -13.70 5.83
N LEU A 78 8.82 -14.46 6.91
CA LEU A 78 7.51 -14.85 7.42
C LEU A 78 6.88 -13.67 8.19
N ASP A 79 6.39 -12.66 7.48
CA ASP A 79 5.87 -11.41 8.06
C ASP A 79 4.35 -11.19 7.83
N GLY A 80 3.69 -12.10 7.11
CA GLY A 80 2.26 -12.04 6.81
C GLY A 80 1.89 -10.94 5.80
N LYS A 81 2.87 -10.42 5.03
CA LYS A 81 2.67 -9.38 4.02
C LYS A 81 3.29 -9.81 2.69
N LEU A 82 2.50 -9.70 1.63
CA LEU A 82 3.02 -9.79 0.26
C LEU A 82 4.00 -8.64 0.01
N ARG A 83 5.30 -8.93 0.06
CA ARG A 83 6.34 -7.99 -0.32
C ARG A 83 6.74 -8.31 -1.74
N VAL A 84 6.16 -7.57 -2.69
CA VAL A 84 6.61 -7.56 -4.10
C VAL A 84 8.04 -7.00 -4.16
N THR A 85 9.02 -7.84 -3.82
CA THR A 85 10.44 -7.52 -3.79
C THR A 85 11.11 -8.27 -4.94
N THR A 86 10.57 -8.14 -6.15
CA THR A 86 11.31 -8.55 -7.34
C THR A 86 12.54 -7.65 -7.43
N ILE A 87 13.69 -8.15 -7.03
CA ILE A 87 14.99 -7.50 -7.23
C ILE A 87 15.45 -7.93 -8.62
N SER A 88 15.41 -7.02 -9.58
CA SER A 88 15.91 -7.26 -10.94
C SER A 88 17.27 -6.60 -11.13
N LYS A 89 18.11 -7.20 -11.97
CA LYS A 89 19.34 -6.55 -12.44
C LYS A 89 18.97 -5.61 -13.56
N CYS A 90 19.51 -4.38 -13.54
CA CYS A 90 19.36 -3.48 -14.68
C CYS A 90 20.02 -4.13 -15.92
N PRO A 91 19.33 -4.21 -17.07
CA PRO A 91 19.88 -4.83 -18.28
C PRO A 91 21.08 -4.08 -18.85
N ASP A 92 21.26 -2.82 -18.45
CA ASP A 92 22.26 -1.91 -19.02
C ASP A 92 23.48 -1.75 -18.10
N CYS A 93 23.29 -1.47 -16.81
CA CYS A 93 24.40 -1.30 -15.86
C CYS A 93 24.66 -2.52 -14.96
N GLY A 94 23.85 -3.58 -15.05
CA GLY A 94 24.02 -4.82 -14.27
C GLY A 94 23.76 -4.70 -12.75
N HIS A 95 23.48 -3.51 -12.24
CA HIS A 95 23.26 -3.28 -10.81
C HIS A 95 21.92 -3.86 -10.35
N GLN A 96 21.90 -4.42 -9.14
CA GLN A 96 20.69 -4.93 -8.50
C GLN A 96 19.80 -3.77 -8.06
N MET A 97 18.51 -3.86 -8.41
CA MET A 97 17.55 -2.78 -8.32
C MET A 97 16.18 -3.34 -7.89
N LYS A 98 15.42 -2.58 -7.10
CA LYS A 98 14.02 -2.92 -6.83
C LYS A 98 13.18 -2.64 -8.07
N THR A 99 12.41 -3.62 -8.55
CA THR A 99 11.62 -3.54 -9.80
C THR A 99 10.39 -2.63 -9.68
N SER A 100 10.12 -2.07 -8.50
CA SER A 100 9.03 -1.09 -8.29
C SER A 100 9.31 0.28 -8.91
N ARG A 101 10.55 0.56 -9.34
CA ARG A 101 10.95 1.85 -9.91
C ARG A 101 10.99 1.82 -11.43
N PRO A 102 10.46 2.86 -12.11
CA PRO A 102 10.44 2.92 -13.57
C PRO A 102 11.83 3.16 -14.18
N ASN A 103 12.80 3.67 -13.43
CA ASN A 103 14.14 4.01 -13.91
C ASN A 103 15.23 3.42 -13.00
N CYS A 104 16.38 3.08 -13.59
CA CYS A 104 17.58 2.72 -12.87
C CYS A 104 18.14 3.89 -12.07
N PHE A 105 18.50 3.67 -10.80
CA PHE A 105 19.12 4.70 -9.96
C PHE A 105 20.53 5.06 -10.42
N TRP A 106 21.25 4.08 -10.97
CA TRP A 106 22.66 4.23 -11.35
C TRP A 106 22.83 4.80 -12.75
N CYS A 107 22.16 4.22 -13.75
CA CYS A 107 22.32 4.63 -15.15
C CYS A 107 21.12 5.39 -15.72
N GLY A 108 20.01 5.50 -15.00
CA GLY A 108 18.81 6.19 -15.48
C GLY A 108 17.96 5.40 -16.49
N THR A 109 18.40 4.21 -16.91
CA THR A 109 17.70 3.39 -17.91
C THR A 109 16.30 2.99 -17.45
N LYS A 110 15.30 3.16 -18.33
CA LYS A 110 13.90 2.78 -18.06
C LYS A 110 13.79 1.26 -17.91
N LEU A 111 13.27 0.83 -16.78
CA LEU A 111 13.02 -0.58 -16.47
C LEU A 111 11.57 -0.91 -16.85
N SER A 112 11.36 -2.09 -17.45
CA SER A 112 10.01 -2.59 -17.70
C SER A 112 9.40 -3.00 -16.36
N THR A 113 8.52 -2.18 -15.80
CA THR A 113 7.75 -2.52 -14.61
C THR A 113 6.87 -3.73 -14.93
N SER A 114 7.24 -4.93 -14.50
CA SER A 114 6.32 -6.06 -14.47
C SER A 114 5.38 -5.85 -13.29
N THR A 115 4.27 -5.16 -13.52
CA THR A 115 3.17 -5.10 -12.55
C THR A 115 2.61 -6.51 -12.33
N PRO A 116 2.49 -7.02 -11.09
CA PRO A 116 1.90 -8.33 -10.81
C PRO A 116 0.40 -8.42 -11.16
N PHE A 117 -0.26 -7.28 -11.34
CA PHE A 117 -1.64 -7.19 -11.80
C PHE A 117 -1.72 -6.13 -12.90
N ILE A 118 -1.83 -6.58 -14.15
CA ILE A 118 -2.29 -5.76 -15.28
C ILE A 118 -3.76 -6.08 -15.49
N LYS A 119 -4.56 -5.04 -15.79
CA LYS A 119 -5.96 -5.13 -16.23
C LYS A 119 -6.18 -6.15 -17.33
#